data_AF-A0A1F4VIL2-F1
#
_entry.id   AF-A0A1F4VIL2-F1
#
_cell.length_a   1.000
_cell.length_b   1.000
_cell.length_c   1.000
_cell.angle_alpha   90.00
_cell.angle_beta   90.00
_cell.angle_gamma   90.00
#
_symmetry.space_group_name_H-M   'P 1'
#
loop_
_entity.id
_entity.type
_entity.pdbx_description
1 polymer ?
#
loop_
_entity_poly.entity_id
_entity_poly.type
_entity_poly.pdbx_seq_one_letter_code
_entity_poly.pdbx_strand_id
1 'polypeptide(L)'
;MPEEFPTKIESDTQVSFTVDKFGLYAITVIASCEKHHDLKVEIDNEHQTFNTPQSWNGTNLKSLSKTVIFILTLEQGPHTLRLSPNSEAFIKKWSYRIIQNPQKVEFKIEEKSEDGNRRSWITFALINTSLKSITAEASVSWHLFDGDDIKLIVDNEIEKNAKSKLWKYWVWHAIPQQVLTGSKRQQKTFNKDLQQGAHYIEFWADKTPTLHIVTLDLGDYKPKRTPTVENPEWTGDFSDDIDRIILARALFGEARDTFVPDMVRVAIGWTIRNRVGDSRWPSTYHGVITEPSQYSSFNNDDQNRPYVENPLHSSLEIDREAWKNAYEVAEEIINNKIKDPTQGANHYYDDSINVPKWAEDETPTYSISYKNKFELNSSIFFYKL
;
A
#
# COMPACT_ATOMS: atom_id res chain seq x y z
N MET A 1 -1.28 10.06 -20.62
CA MET A 1 -1.35 11.50 -20.35
C MET A 1 -2.43 12.09 -21.25
N PRO A 2 -3.44 12.77 -20.70
CA PRO A 2 -4.38 13.56 -21.48
C PRO A 2 -3.61 14.60 -22.33
N GLU A 3 -4.11 14.96 -23.51
CA GLU A 3 -3.45 15.96 -24.38
C GLU A 3 -3.27 17.32 -23.68
N GLU A 4 -4.09 17.63 -22.67
CA GLU A 4 -4.10 18.91 -21.96
C GLU A 4 -3.21 18.96 -20.69
N PHE A 5 -2.48 17.89 -20.37
CA PHE A 5 -1.67 17.88 -19.14
C PHE A 5 -0.44 18.80 -19.27
N PRO A 6 -0.15 19.66 -18.28
CA PRO A 6 0.96 20.60 -18.37
C PRO A 6 2.30 19.87 -18.48
N THR A 7 3.08 20.24 -19.50
CA THR A 7 4.42 19.70 -19.73
C THR A 7 5.46 20.28 -18.78
N LYS A 8 5.22 21.48 -18.23
CA LYS A 8 5.99 22.09 -17.15
C LYS A 8 5.08 22.34 -15.96
N ILE A 9 5.52 21.95 -14.77
CA ILE A 9 4.82 22.19 -13.51
C ILE A 9 5.73 22.97 -12.55
N GLU A 10 5.18 23.96 -11.86
CA GLU A 10 5.88 24.83 -10.88
C GLU A 10 5.26 24.75 -9.48
N SER A 11 4.16 24.00 -9.37
CA SER A 11 3.42 23.74 -8.15
C SER A 11 2.84 22.33 -8.19
N ASP A 12 2.35 21.87 -7.05
CA ASP A 12 1.69 20.58 -6.92
C ASP A 12 0.58 20.44 -7.96
N THR A 13 0.71 19.41 -8.78
CA THR A 13 -0.26 19.08 -9.83
C THR A 13 -0.81 17.69 -9.55
N GLN A 14 -2.13 17.56 -9.50
CA GLN A 14 -2.80 16.29 -9.24
C GLN A 14 -3.57 15.84 -10.49
N VAL A 15 -3.48 14.54 -10.78
CA VAL A 15 -4.26 13.89 -11.82
C VAL A 15 -5.09 12.79 -11.21
N SER A 16 -6.38 12.79 -11.50
CA SER A 16 -7.26 11.67 -11.18
C SER A 16 -7.25 10.66 -12.32
N PHE A 17 -7.22 9.38 -11.98
CA PHE A 17 -7.39 8.28 -12.93
C PHE A 17 -8.23 7.18 -12.28
N THR A 18 -8.98 6.43 -13.08
CA THR A 18 -9.83 5.35 -12.57
C THR A 18 -9.28 4.03 -13.06
N VAL A 19 -9.27 3.01 -12.20
CA VAL A 19 -8.97 1.64 -12.61
C VAL A 19 -10.20 0.76 -12.49
N ASP A 20 -10.41 -0.09 -13.49
CA ASP A 20 -11.68 -0.84 -13.66
C ASP A 20 -11.81 -2.05 -12.74
N LYS A 21 -10.72 -2.51 -12.12
CA LYS A 21 -10.70 -3.66 -11.22
C LYS A 21 -9.57 -3.57 -10.22
N PHE A 22 -9.75 -4.20 -9.06
CA PHE A 22 -8.68 -4.43 -8.11
C PHE A 22 -7.55 -5.26 -8.76
N GLY A 23 -6.30 -4.92 -8.48
CA GLY A 23 -5.17 -5.71 -8.95
C GLY A 23 -3.81 -5.05 -8.79
N LEU A 24 -2.79 -5.67 -9.37
CA LEU A 24 -1.44 -5.11 -9.45
C LEU A 24 -1.31 -4.21 -10.67
N TYR A 25 -0.84 -3.00 -10.50
CA TYR A 25 -0.70 -2.02 -11.58
C TYR A 25 0.75 -1.56 -11.72
N ALA A 26 1.12 -1.20 -12.95
CA ALA A 26 2.32 -0.45 -13.25
C ALA A 26 1.94 0.99 -13.63
N ILE A 27 2.38 1.97 -12.86
CA ILE A 27 2.26 3.40 -13.20
C ILE A 27 3.62 3.90 -13.64
N THR A 28 3.73 4.34 -14.90
CA THR A 28 4.94 4.87 -15.50
C THR A 28 4.86 6.38 -15.57
N VAL A 29 5.90 7.07 -15.09
CA VAL A 29 6.08 8.52 -15.23
C VAL A 29 7.45 8.77 -15.85
N ILE A 30 7.51 9.66 -16.84
CA ILE A 30 8.72 10.12 -17.49
C ILE A 30 8.79 11.62 -17.29
N ALA A 31 9.86 12.07 -16.63
CA ALA A 31 10.07 13.47 -16.34
C ALA A 31 11.56 13.83 -16.33
N SER A 32 11.85 15.12 -16.29
CA SER A 32 13.18 15.68 -16.13
C SER A 32 13.14 16.90 -15.21
N CYS A 33 14.23 17.13 -14.49
CA CYS A 33 14.42 18.29 -13.61
C CYS A 33 15.76 18.95 -13.92
N GLU A 34 15.79 20.28 -13.95
CA GLU A 34 17.04 21.03 -14.03
C GLU A 34 17.84 20.90 -12.74
N LYS A 35 19.12 21.29 -12.78
CA LYS A 35 19.98 21.25 -11.60
C LYS A 35 19.36 22.06 -10.46
N HIS A 36 19.36 21.51 -9.25
CA HIS A 36 18.76 22.08 -8.04
C HIS A 36 17.22 22.03 -7.95
N HIS A 37 16.54 21.51 -8.97
CA HIS A 37 15.11 21.23 -8.93
C HIS A 37 14.89 19.73 -8.77
N ASP A 38 13.79 19.34 -8.12
CA ASP A 38 13.46 17.94 -7.92
C ASP A 38 11.98 17.68 -8.17
N LEU A 39 11.62 16.44 -8.42
CA LEU A 39 10.22 16.00 -8.47
C LEU A 39 10.03 14.77 -7.59
N LYS A 40 8.98 14.80 -6.78
CA LYS A 40 8.41 13.60 -6.15
C LYS A 40 7.02 13.32 -6.72
N VAL A 41 6.62 12.06 -6.65
CA VAL A 41 5.31 11.60 -7.11
C VAL A 41 4.68 10.78 -6.00
N GLU A 42 3.43 11.07 -5.66
CA GLU A 42 2.65 10.33 -4.66
C GLU A 42 1.42 9.72 -5.35
N ILE A 43 1.06 8.50 -4.95
CA ILE A 43 -0.14 7.81 -5.42
C ILE A 43 -1.06 7.65 -4.21
N ASP A 44 -2.30 8.11 -4.31
CA ASP A 44 -3.32 8.05 -3.23
C ASP A 44 -2.88 8.59 -1.86
N ASN A 45 -2.06 9.63 -1.88
CA ASN A 45 -1.50 10.28 -0.68
C ASN A 45 -0.56 9.38 0.16
N GLU A 46 0.02 8.33 -0.43
CA GLU A 46 1.19 7.69 0.18
C GLU A 46 2.34 8.70 0.27
N HIS A 47 2.66 9.12 1.49
CA HIS A 47 3.68 10.14 1.75
C HIS A 47 5.03 9.71 1.20
N GLN A 48 5.56 10.46 0.24
CA GLN A 48 6.91 10.24 -0.28
C GLN A 48 7.86 11.37 0.09
N THR A 49 9.11 10.98 0.35
CA THR A 49 10.21 11.90 0.61
C THR A 49 11.01 12.16 -0.66
N PHE A 50 11.57 13.37 -0.76
CA PHE A 50 12.53 13.72 -1.80
C PHE A 50 13.82 12.90 -1.63
N ASN A 51 14.60 12.76 -2.70
CA ASN A 51 15.89 12.05 -2.73
C ASN A 51 15.82 10.54 -2.49
N THR A 52 14.67 9.95 -2.80
CA THR A 52 14.47 8.51 -2.86
C THR A 52 14.72 8.01 -4.30
N PRO A 53 15.02 6.72 -4.52
CA PRO A 53 15.26 6.18 -5.87
C PRO A 53 14.14 6.48 -6.87
N GLN A 54 12.89 6.61 -6.42
CA GLN A 54 11.73 6.94 -7.25
C GLN A 54 11.51 8.44 -7.52
N SER A 55 12.36 9.31 -6.97
CA SER A 55 12.34 10.75 -7.24
C SER A 55 13.20 11.13 -8.45
N TRP A 56 12.92 12.29 -9.04
CA TRP A 56 13.78 12.92 -10.04
C TRP A 56 14.63 13.95 -9.33
N ASN A 57 15.89 13.61 -9.08
CA ASN A 57 16.84 14.54 -8.50
C ASN A 57 17.57 15.31 -9.60
N GLY A 58 17.33 16.62 -9.70
CA GLY A 58 17.88 17.43 -10.79
C GLY A 58 19.40 17.60 -10.74
N THR A 59 20.01 17.47 -9.56
CA THR A 59 21.49 17.46 -9.43
C THR A 59 22.09 16.23 -10.13
N ASN A 60 21.43 15.08 -10.02
CA ASN A 60 21.84 13.84 -10.66
C ASN A 60 21.44 13.78 -12.14
N LEU A 61 20.26 14.33 -12.48
CA LEU A 61 19.70 14.24 -13.84
C LEU A 61 20.22 15.31 -14.79
N LYS A 62 20.46 16.54 -14.30
CA LYS A 62 20.94 17.68 -15.10
C LYS A 62 20.09 17.88 -16.37
N SER A 63 18.77 17.98 -16.18
CA SER A 63 17.77 18.14 -17.24
C SER A 63 17.54 16.91 -18.14
N LEU A 64 18.29 15.82 -17.94
CA LEU A 64 18.04 14.56 -18.64
C LEU A 64 16.84 13.84 -18.03
N SER A 65 16.18 13.04 -18.86
CA SER A 65 14.98 12.32 -18.48
C SER A 65 15.28 11.06 -17.69
N LYS A 66 14.35 10.79 -16.79
CA LYS A 66 14.27 9.54 -16.05
C LYS A 66 12.86 9.00 -16.13
N THR A 67 12.78 7.69 -16.28
CA THR A 67 11.54 6.92 -16.25
C THR A 67 11.42 6.23 -14.90
N VAL A 68 10.31 6.43 -14.20
CA VAL A 68 10.00 5.71 -12.96
C VAL A 68 8.74 4.89 -13.18
N ILE A 69 8.79 3.62 -12.81
CA ILE A 69 7.69 2.66 -12.93
C ILE A 69 7.34 2.17 -11.53
N PHE A 70 6.24 2.66 -10.99
CA PHE A 70 5.67 2.20 -9.73
C PHE A 70 4.89 0.91 -9.99
N ILE A 71 5.18 -0.13 -9.21
CA ILE A 71 4.46 -1.41 -9.22
C ILE A 71 3.80 -1.56 -7.86
N LEU A 72 2.48 -1.42 -7.83
CA LEU A 72 1.69 -1.38 -6.61
C LEU A 72 0.28 -1.92 -6.83
N THR A 73 -0.33 -2.40 -5.76
CA THR A 73 -1.73 -2.83 -5.78
C THR A 73 -2.65 -1.62 -5.69
N LEU A 74 -3.67 -1.59 -6.54
CA LEU A 74 -4.71 -0.56 -6.53
C LEU A 74 -6.09 -1.20 -6.36
N GLU A 75 -6.95 -0.54 -5.60
CA GLU A 75 -8.37 -0.85 -5.49
C GLU A 75 -9.11 -0.57 -6.80
N GLN A 76 -10.31 -1.10 -6.98
CA GLN A 76 -11.17 -0.65 -8.08
C GLN A 76 -11.68 0.76 -7.77
N GLY A 77 -11.67 1.65 -8.77
CA GLY A 77 -12.25 2.98 -8.65
C GLY A 77 -11.26 4.11 -8.87
N PRO A 78 -11.54 5.32 -8.34
CA PRO A 78 -10.73 6.50 -8.57
C PRO A 78 -9.47 6.51 -7.71
N HIS A 79 -8.38 6.96 -8.33
CA HIS A 79 -7.05 7.13 -7.74
C HIS A 79 -6.49 8.48 -8.14
N THR A 80 -5.44 8.87 -7.43
CA THR A 80 -4.78 10.17 -7.61
C THR A 80 -3.28 10.00 -7.79
N LEU A 81 -2.73 10.70 -8.77
CA LEU A 81 -1.30 10.84 -9.00
C LEU A 81 -0.94 12.31 -8.73
N ARG A 82 -0.24 12.56 -7.63
CA ARG A 82 0.22 13.90 -7.26
C ARG A 82 1.68 14.06 -7.63
N LEU A 83 1.98 15.08 -8.42
CA LEU A 83 3.32 15.45 -8.86
C LEU A 83 3.72 16.74 -8.13
N SER A 84 4.74 16.67 -7.29
CA SER A 84 5.17 17.76 -6.42
C SER A 84 6.60 18.18 -6.76
N PRO A 85 6.77 19.24 -7.56
CA PRO A 85 8.09 19.77 -7.87
C PRO A 85 8.64 20.57 -6.67
N ASN A 86 9.96 20.51 -6.48
CA ASN A 86 10.70 21.52 -5.75
C ASN A 86 11.17 22.57 -6.77
N SER A 87 10.49 23.71 -6.81
CA SER A 87 10.59 24.77 -7.82
C SER A 87 9.93 24.44 -9.17
N GLU A 88 10.45 23.49 -9.94
CA GLU A 88 9.84 23.12 -11.23
C GLU A 88 10.23 21.71 -11.70
N ALA A 89 9.39 21.12 -12.55
CA ALA A 89 9.69 19.86 -13.23
C ALA A 89 9.02 19.81 -14.62
N PHE A 90 9.61 19.03 -15.52
CA PHE A 90 9.08 18.83 -16.87
C PHE A 90 8.54 17.41 -17.01
N ILE A 91 7.23 17.29 -17.19
CA ILE A 91 6.54 16.01 -17.34
C ILE A 91 6.44 15.69 -18.83
N LYS A 92 7.12 14.62 -19.25
CA LYS A 92 7.11 14.17 -20.65
C LYS A 92 5.95 13.23 -20.93
N LYS A 93 5.68 12.30 -20.01
CA LYS A 93 4.63 11.29 -20.17
C LYS A 93 4.28 10.68 -18.83
N TRP A 94 3.02 10.29 -18.68
CA TRP A 94 2.63 9.28 -17.70
C TRP A 94 1.56 8.35 -18.27
N SER A 95 1.50 7.13 -17.74
CA SER A 95 0.51 6.10 -18.10
C SER A 95 0.43 5.05 -17.01
N TYR A 96 -0.64 4.26 -16.99
CA TYR A 96 -0.76 3.09 -16.12
C TYR A 96 -1.28 1.89 -16.91
N ARG A 97 -1.01 0.69 -16.40
CA ARG A 97 -1.57 -0.56 -16.92
C ARG A 97 -1.68 -1.61 -15.82
N ILE A 98 -2.63 -2.53 -15.95
CA ILE A 98 -2.70 -3.69 -15.07
C ILE A 98 -1.64 -4.74 -15.43
N ILE A 99 -1.09 -5.39 -14.40
CA ILE A 99 -0.19 -6.54 -14.48
C ILE A 99 -1.03 -7.80 -14.28
N GLN A 100 -1.11 -8.64 -15.32
CA GLN A 100 -1.91 -9.87 -15.29
C GLN A 100 -1.16 -11.05 -14.67
N ASN A 101 0.16 -11.12 -14.86
CA ASN A 101 1.00 -12.23 -14.40
C ASN A 101 2.19 -11.71 -13.57
N PRO A 102 2.10 -11.70 -12.23
CA PRO A 102 3.19 -11.29 -11.35
C PRO A 102 4.48 -12.11 -11.49
N GLN A 103 4.41 -13.39 -11.88
CA GLN A 103 5.59 -14.24 -12.08
C GLN A 103 6.37 -13.87 -13.35
N LYS A 104 5.78 -13.08 -14.26
CA LYS A 104 6.44 -12.62 -15.49
C LYS A 104 5.90 -11.26 -15.92
N VAL A 105 6.38 -10.22 -15.27
CA VAL A 105 6.03 -8.83 -15.60
C VAL A 105 7.01 -8.28 -16.62
N GLU A 106 6.63 -8.29 -17.90
CA GLU A 106 7.48 -7.81 -19.00
C GLU A 106 7.21 -6.34 -19.34
N PHE A 107 8.27 -5.55 -19.42
CA PHE A 107 8.30 -4.16 -19.87
C PHE A 107 9.15 -4.08 -21.15
N LYS A 108 8.50 -3.77 -22.28
CA LYS A 108 9.18 -3.41 -23.53
C LYS A 108 9.54 -1.93 -23.45
N ILE A 109 10.79 -1.67 -23.09
CA ILE A 109 11.32 -0.33 -22.89
C ILE A 109 11.72 0.27 -24.24
N GLU A 110 12.55 -0.44 -25.00
CA GLU A 110 13.10 -0.01 -26.31
C GLU A 110 13.56 1.46 -26.32
N GLU A 111 14.23 1.87 -25.24
CA GLU A 111 14.66 3.25 -25.02
C GLU A 111 16.18 3.34 -25.10
N LYS A 112 16.68 4.33 -25.84
CA LYS A 112 18.09 4.71 -25.84
C LYS A 112 18.27 5.90 -24.90
N SER A 113 19.20 5.80 -23.95
CA SER A 113 19.41 6.91 -23.01
C SER A 113 19.95 8.15 -23.73
N GLU A 114 19.52 9.33 -23.27
CA GLU A 114 20.19 10.59 -23.61
C GLU A 114 21.64 10.56 -23.10
N ASP A 115 22.57 11.12 -23.89
CA ASP A 115 24.01 11.15 -23.56
C ASP A 115 24.22 11.85 -22.23
N GLY A 116 24.73 11.11 -21.25
CA GLY A 116 24.94 11.58 -19.91
C GLY A 116 25.92 10.68 -19.17
N ASN A 117 26.47 11.19 -18.08
CA ASN A 117 27.49 10.50 -17.32
C ASN A 117 26.91 9.95 -16.01
N ARG A 118 26.93 8.62 -15.86
CA ARG A 118 26.64 7.89 -14.61
C ARG A 118 25.43 8.41 -13.84
N ARG A 119 24.26 8.33 -14.46
CA ARG A 119 23.01 8.82 -13.87
C ARG A 119 21.95 7.74 -13.79
N SER A 120 21.03 7.88 -12.84
CA SER A 120 19.79 7.11 -12.80
C SER A 120 18.98 7.40 -14.06
N TRP A 121 18.56 6.35 -14.77
CA TRP A 121 17.87 6.45 -16.04
C TRP A 121 16.47 5.82 -15.98
N ILE A 122 16.38 4.58 -15.50
CA ILE A 122 15.11 3.87 -15.32
C ILE A 122 15.07 3.28 -13.92
N THR A 123 13.99 3.57 -13.19
CA THR A 123 13.77 3.03 -11.84
C THR A 123 12.44 2.28 -11.79
N PHE A 124 12.45 1.07 -11.22
CA PHE A 124 11.24 0.39 -10.78
C PHE A 124 11.11 0.55 -9.26
N ALA A 125 9.96 1.04 -8.82
CA ALA A 125 9.60 1.16 -7.41
C ALA A 125 8.53 0.10 -7.11
N LEU A 126 8.93 -0.97 -6.44
CA LEU A 126 8.08 -2.09 -6.06
C LEU A 126 7.51 -1.76 -4.67
N ILE A 127 6.20 -1.55 -4.58
CA ILE A 127 5.53 -1.13 -3.34
C ILE A 127 4.79 -2.31 -2.74
N ASN A 128 5.28 -2.78 -1.59
CA ASN A 128 4.71 -3.93 -0.87
C ASN A 128 4.61 -5.20 -1.73
N THR A 129 5.61 -5.48 -2.57
CA THR A 129 5.68 -6.67 -3.42
C THR A 129 7.00 -7.41 -3.20
N SER A 130 7.06 -8.69 -3.57
CA SER A 130 8.30 -9.49 -3.55
C SER A 130 9.04 -9.42 -4.89
N LEU A 131 10.33 -9.79 -4.89
CA LEU A 131 11.14 -9.86 -6.11
C LEU A 131 12.03 -11.11 -6.12
N LYS A 132 11.71 -12.06 -7.01
CA LYS A 132 12.50 -13.27 -7.22
C LYS A 132 13.68 -13.02 -8.13
N SER A 133 13.43 -12.43 -9.31
CA SER A 133 14.51 -12.15 -10.25
C SER A 133 14.21 -10.96 -11.16
N ILE A 134 15.29 -10.40 -11.70
CA ILE A 134 15.28 -9.36 -12.73
C ILE A 134 15.96 -9.95 -13.94
N THR A 135 15.30 -9.97 -15.08
CA THR A 135 15.92 -10.26 -16.37
C THR A 135 15.86 -9.01 -17.23
N ALA A 136 17.01 -8.54 -17.70
CA ALA A 136 17.06 -7.35 -18.55
C ALA A 136 17.90 -7.60 -19.81
N GLU A 137 17.47 -7.00 -20.91
CA GLU A 137 18.14 -7.05 -22.18
C GLU A 137 18.54 -5.65 -22.62
N ALA A 138 19.83 -5.46 -22.89
CA ALA A 138 20.40 -4.17 -23.23
C ALA A 138 21.46 -4.27 -24.32
N SER A 139 21.63 -3.19 -25.06
CA SER A 139 22.69 -3.00 -26.05
C SER A 139 23.64 -1.89 -25.64
N VAL A 140 24.94 -2.16 -25.81
CA VAL A 140 26.02 -1.22 -25.52
C VAL A 140 26.97 -1.14 -26.72
N SER A 141 27.49 0.04 -27.01
CA SER A 141 28.40 0.31 -28.13
C SER A 141 29.60 1.12 -27.66
N TRP A 142 30.74 0.91 -28.32
CA TRP A 142 31.92 1.74 -28.09
C TRP A 142 31.91 2.94 -29.03
N HIS A 143 32.29 4.10 -28.50
CA HIS A 143 32.35 5.38 -29.19
C HIS A 143 33.79 5.91 -29.20
N LEU A 144 34.02 7.13 -29.68
CA LEU A 144 35.36 7.71 -29.69
C LEU A 144 35.85 7.96 -28.24
N PHE A 145 36.79 7.13 -27.78
CA PHE A 145 37.44 7.15 -26.46
C PHE A 145 36.57 6.81 -25.24
N ASP A 146 35.31 6.44 -25.42
CA ASP A 146 34.40 6.08 -24.32
C ASP A 146 33.33 5.09 -24.78
N GLY A 147 32.67 4.41 -23.86
CA GLY A 147 31.71 3.35 -24.15
C GLY A 147 30.39 3.51 -23.43
N ASP A 148 29.32 2.92 -24.00
CA ASP A 148 28.06 2.78 -23.29
C ASP A 148 28.20 1.78 -22.14
N ASP A 149 27.77 2.16 -20.93
CA ASP A 149 27.75 1.27 -19.77
C ASP A 149 26.39 1.34 -19.05
N ILE A 150 25.97 0.21 -18.48
CA ILE A 150 24.78 0.12 -17.62
C ILE A 150 25.13 -0.56 -16.30
N LYS A 151 24.77 0.12 -15.21
CA LYS A 151 24.85 -0.36 -13.84
C LYS A 151 23.45 -0.70 -13.36
N LEU A 152 23.32 -1.81 -12.64
CA LEU A 152 22.10 -2.22 -11.96
C LEU A 152 22.31 -2.08 -10.46
N ILE A 153 21.38 -1.42 -9.79
CA ILE A 153 21.34 -1.26 -8.33
C ILE A 153 20.01 -1.83 -7.85
N VAL A 154 20.03 -2.66 -6.80
CA VAL A 154 18.82 -3.18 -6.14
C VAL A 154 18.94 -2.90 -4.66
N ASP A 155 17.99 -2.16 -4.09
CA ASP A 155 17.98 -1.77 -2.66
C ASP A 155 19.31 -1.18 -2.17
N ASN A 156 19.86 -0.22 -2.94
CA ASN A 156 21.17 0.42 -2.72
C ASN A 156 22.39 -0.50 -2.91
N GLU A 157 22.21 -1.78 -3.25
CA GLU A 157 23.29 -2.69 -3.56
C GLU A 157 23.60 -2.73 -5.07
N ILE A 158 24.86 -2.49 -5.43
CA ILE A 158 25.30 -2.52 -6.83
C ILE A 158 25.56 -3.96 -7.26
N GLU A 159 24.92 -4.37 -8.36
CA GLU A 159 25.22 -5.63 -9.03
C GLU A 159 26.64 -5.61 -9.62
N LYS A 160 27.44 -6.58 -9.21
CA LYS A 160 28.84 -6.69 -9.63
C LYS A 160 28.96 -7.56 -10.88
N ASN A 161 29.73 -7.09 -11.84
CA ASN A 161 30.12 -7.88 -13.00
C ASN A 161 31.19 -8.91 -12.61
N ALA A 162 30.78 -10.16 -12.38
CA ALA A 162 31.70 -11.25 -12.03
C ALA A 162 32.75 -11.56 -13.12
N LYS A 163 32.51 -11.15 -14.37
CA LYS A 163 33.38 -11.47 -15.52
C LYS A 163 34.45 -10.42 -15.79
N SER A 164 34.43 -9.26 -15.13
CA SER A 164 35.45 -8.22 -15.33
C SER A 164 35.78 -7.46 -14.05
N LYS A 165 37.08 -7.29 -13.80
CA LYS A 165 37.59 -6.42 -12.74
C LYS A 165 37.59 -4.94 -13.15
N LEU A 166 37.78 -4.62 -14.43
CA LEU A 166 37.75 -3.23 -14.92
C LEU A 166 36.33 -2.65 -14.85
N TRP A 167 35.34 -3.41 -15.30
CA TRP A 167 33.93 -3.01 -15.30
C TRP A 167 33.16 -3.63 -14.13
N LYS A 168 33.80 -3.71 -12.97
CA LYS A 168 33.25 -4.41 -11.78
C LYS A 168 31.84 -3.95 -11.41
N TYR A 169 31.50 -2.67 -11.60
CA TYR A 169 30.21 -2.08 -11.24
C TYR A 169 29.31 -1.78 -12.46
N TRP A 170 29.68 -2.30 -13.63
CA TRP A 170 28.98 -2.10 -14.89
C TRP A 170 28.63 -3.48 -15.46
N VAL A 171 27.37 -3.86 -15.26
CA VAL A 171 26.88 -5.18 -15.65
C VAL A 171 26.65 -5.26 -17.15
N TRP A 172 26.37 -4.18 -17.85
CA TRP A 172 26.63 -4.08 -19.29
C TRP A 172 27.68 -3.01 -19.51
N HIS A 173 28.60 -3.27 -20.43
CA HIS A 173 29.67 -2.33 -20.73
C HIS A 173 30.16 -2.54 -22.15
N ALA A 174 30.58 -1.45 -22.78
CA ALA A 174 31.20 -1.50 -24.08
C ALA A 174 32.71 -1.76 -23.98
N ILE A 175 33.31 -2.23 -25.07
CA ILE A 175 34.76 -2.43 -25.21
C ILE A 175 35.25 -1.90 -26.56
N PRO A 176 36.50 -1.40 -26.67
CA PRO A 176 37.04 -0.80 -27.89
C PRO A 176 36.88 -1.63 -29.17
N GLN A 177 36.94 -2.96 -29.05
CA GLN A 177 36.77 -3.87 -30.20
C GLN A 177 35.42 -3.71 -30.92
N GLN A 178 34.40 -3.18 -30.24
CA GLN A 178 33.07 -2.96 -30.82
C GLN A 178 33.02 -1.90 -31.91
N VAL A 179 34.06 -1.07 -32.07
CA VAL A 179 34.20 -0.21 -33.26
C VAL A 179 34.19 -1.04 -34.55
N LEU A 180 34.66 -2.30 -34.48
CA LEU A 180 34.72 -3.21 -35.63
C LEU A 180 33.51 -4.16 -35.69
N THR A 181 33.02 -4.62 -34.53
CA THR A 181 31.94 -5.64 -34.47
C THR A 181 30.55 -5.05 -34.31
N GLY A 182 30.44 -3.75 -34.06
CA GLY A 182 29.17 -3.07 -33.78
C GLY A 182 28.66 -3.24 -32.35
N SER A 183 27.42 -2.79 -32.15
CA SER A 183 26.74 -2.83 -30.86
C SER A 183 26.53 -4.27 -30.36
N LYS A 184 26.61 -4.45 -29.05
CA LYS A 184 26.47 -5.76 -28.41
C LYS A 184 25.20 -5.81 -27.57
N ARG A 185 24.19 -6.53 -28.07
CA ARG A 185 22.95 -6.83 -27.36
C ARG A 185 23.12 -8.05 -26.46
N GLN A 186 22.80 -7.93 -25.17
CA GLN A 186 22.92 -9.02 -24.20
C GLN A 186 21.76 -9.02 -23.21
N GLN A 187 21.24 -10.21 -22.94
CA GLN A 187 20.32 -10.46 -21.83
C GLN A 187 21.09 -10.97 -20.61
N LYS A 188 20.71 -10.52 -19.42
CA LYS A 188 21.22 -11.00 -18.13
C LYS A 188 20.09 -11.18 -17.13
N THR A 189 20.23 -12.15 -16.25
CA THR A 189 19.28 -12.45 -15.17
C THR A 189 19.99 -12.35 -13.83
N PHE A 190 19.32 -11.74 -12.86
CA PHE A 190 19.80 -11.50 -11.50
C PHE A 190 18.76 -12.04 -10.52
N ASN A 191 19.11 -13.08 -9.77
CA ASN A 191 18.25 -13.62 -8.72
C ASN A 191 18.42 -12.80 -7.45
N LYS A 192 17.31 -12.55 -6.74
CA LYS A 192 17.24 -11.64 -5.60
C LYS A 192 16.53 -12.22 -4.39
N ASP A 193 15.46 -12.99 -4.60
CA ASP A 193 14.69 -13.64 -3.53
C ASP A 193 14.24 -12.71 -2.39
N LEU A 194 13.93 -11.46 -2.73
CA LEU A 194 13.43 -10.46 -1.77
C LEU A 194 12.00 -10.79 -1.38
N GLN A 195 11.73 -10.72 -0.07
CA GLN A 195 10.40 -10.92 0.50
C GLN A 195 9.48 -9.75 0.16
N GLN A 196 8.21 -9.83 0.57
CA GLN A 196 7.28 -8.73 0.37
C GLN A 196 7.74 -7.48 1.13
N GLY A 197 7.89 -6.36 0.41
CA GLY A 197 8.32 -5.10 0.99
C GLY A 197 8.40 -3.98 -0.05
N ALA A 198 9.04 -2.89 0.33
CA ALA A 198 9.40 -1.82 -0.60
C ALA A 198 10.79 -2.11 -1.19
N HIS A 199 10.88 -2.23 -2.52
CA HIS A 199 12.13 -2.51 -3.22
C HIS A 199 12.35 -1.54 -4.38
N TYR A 200 13.61 -1.19 -4.62
CA TYR A 200 13.99 -0.27 -5.68
C TYR A 200 15.01 -0.91 -6.61
N ILE A 201 14.69 -0.89 -7.90
CA ILE A 201 15.58 -1.39 -8.96
C ILE A 201 15.95 -0.21 -9.83
N GLU A 202 17.23 0.12 -9.92
CA GLU A 202 17.72 1.23 -10.72
C GLU A 202 18.68 0.78 -11.80
N PHE A 203 18.38 1.19 -13.04
CA PHE A 203 19.30 1.15 -14.16
C PHE A 203 19.95 2.53 -14.30
N TRP A 204 21.27 2.55 -14.11
CA TRP A 204 22.09 3.74 -14.30
C TRP A 204 22.85 3.64 -15.62
N ALA A 205 22.84 4.71 -16.40
CA ALA A 205 23.48 4.76 -17.72
C ALA A 205 24.74 5.65 -17.68
N ASP A 206 25.75 5.24 -18.45
CA ASP A 206 26.85 6.08 -18.92
C ASP A 206 26.80 6.10 -20.46
N LYS A 207 26.90 7.28 -21.07
CA LYS A 207 26.67 7.54 -22.49
C LYS A 207 25.25 7.23 -22.96
N THR A 208 25.11 6.43 -24.02
CA THR A 208 23.85 6.23 -24.76
C THR A 208 23.46 4.76 -24.94
N PRO A 209 23.55 3.90 -23.90
CA PRO A 209 23.06 2.53 -24.01
C PRO A 209 21.59 2.46 -24.40
N THR A 210 21.17 1.29 -24.90
CA THR A 210 19.76 0.98 -25.15
C THR A 210 19.29 -0.12 -24.22
N LEU A 211 18.15 0.08 -23.55
CA LEU A 211 17.47 -0.92 -22.74
C LEU A 211 16.24 -1.37 -23.51
N HIS A 212 16.21 -2.64 -23.89
CA HIS A 212 15.17 -3.19 -24.75
C HIS A 212 14.00 -3.72 -23.93
N ILE A 213 14.29 -4.65 -23.03
CA ILE A 213 13.28 -5.39 -22.27
C ILE A 213 13.74 -5.52 -20.83
N VAL A 214 12.82 -5.33 -19.89
CA VAL A 214 13.00 -5.73 -18.48
C VAL A 214 11.84 -6.65 -18.11
N THR A 215 12.15 -7.82 -17.57
CA THR A 215 11.19 -8.77 -17.02
C THR A 215 11.45 -8.91 -15.53
N LEU A 216 10.43 -8.64 -14.73
CA LEU A 216 10.45 -8.88 -13.28
C LEU A 216 9.66 -10.15 -12.98
N ASP A 217 10.25 -11.03 -12.17
CA ASP A 217 9.56 -12.14 -11.56
C ASP A 217 9.27 -11.77 -10.10
N LEU A 218 8.01 -11.50 -9.79
CA LEU A 218 7.56 -11.16 -8.44
C LEU A 218 7.25 -12.40 -7.60
N GLY A 219 7.48 -13.61 -8.13
CA GLY A 219 7.17 -14.89 -7.50
C GLY A 219 5.67 -15.11 -7.35
N ASP A 220 5.29 -15.79 -6.27
CA ASP A 220 3.88 -16.10 -5.96
C ASP A 220 3.13 -14.91 -5.33
N TYR A 221 3.58 -13.69 -5.60
CA TYR A 221 2.89 -12.49 -5.13
C TYR A 221 1.45 -12.49 -5.60
N LYS A 222 0.53 -12.43 -4.65
CA LYS A 222 -0.91 -12.29 -4.88
C LYS A 222 -1.34 -10.95 -4.31
N PRO A 223 -1.85 -10.02 -5.14
CA PRO A 223 -2.47 -8.81 -4.63
C PRO A 223 -3.54 -9.19 -3.61
N LYS A 224 -3.39 -8.68 -2.39
CA LYS A 224 -4.37 -8.84 -1.34
C LYS A 224 -5.07 -7.51 -1.15
N ARG A 225 -6.39 -7.51 -1.31
CA ARG A 225 -7.20 -6.33 -1.01
C ARG A 225 -7.12 -6.07 0.49
N THR A 226 -6.95 -4.81 0.87
CA THR A 226 -7.00 -4.39 2.27
C THR A 226 -8.17 -3.45 2.41
N PRO A 227 -9.26 -3.88 3.09
CA PRO A 227 -10.41 -3.01 3.30
C PRO A 227 -10.02 -1.70 3.99
N THR A 228 -10.69 -0.61 3.62
CA THR A 228 -10.47 0.72 4.19
C THR A 228 -11.78 1.29 4.72
N VAL A 229 -11.74 2.39 5.48
CA VAL A 229 -12.97 3.06 5.93
C VAL A 229 -13.86 3.51 4.76
N GLU A 230 -13.25 3.90 3.63
CA GLU A 230 -13.98 4.36 2.44
C GLU A 230 -14.35 3.23 1.48
N ASN A 231 -13.66 2.08 1.56
CA ASN A 231 -13.99 0.87 0.80
C ASN A 231 -13.94 -0.36 1.73
N PRO A 232 -14.95 -0.54 2.60
CA PRO A 232 -14.94 -1.57 3.62
C PRO A 232 -15.64 -2.84 3.18
N GLU A 233 -16.07 -2.97 1.91
CA GLU A 233 -16.69 -4.23 1.47
C GLU A 233 -15.78 -5.41 1.78
N TRP A 234 -16.35 -6.53 2.16
CA TRP A 234 -15.62 -7.70 2.61
C TRP A 234 -15.47 -8.75 1.51
N THR A 235 -14.38 -9.52 1.53
CA THR A 235 -14.06 -10.45 0.44
C THR A 235 -13.90 -11.93 0.82
N GLY A 236 -14.17 -12.37 2.07
CA GLY A 236 -13.89 -13.77 2.43
C GLY A 236 -14.29 -14.28 3.81
N ASP A 237 -13.38 -14.23 4.79
CA ASP A 237 -13.50 -14.72 6.19
C ASP A 237 -13.02 -13.66 7.20
N PHE A 238 -12.87 -12.43 6.72
CA PHE A 238 -12.35 -11.22 7.36
C PHE A 238 -10.85 -11.27 7.62
N SER A 239 -10.16 -12.29 7.10
CA SER A 239 -8.69 -12.38 7.19
C SER A 239 -7.97 -11.28 6.41
N ASP A 240 -8.67 -10.56 5.53
CA ASP A 240 -8.16 -9.39 4.81
C ASP A 240 -8.25 -8.08 5.61
N ASP A 241 -9.02 -8.03 6.68
CA ASP A 241 -9.05 -6.88 7.56
C ASP A 241 -7.76 -6.75 8.37
N ILE A 242 -7.25 -5.53 8.44
CA ILE A 242 -6.30 -5.15 9.50
C ILE A 242 -7.04 -5.02 10.84
N ASP A 243 -6.31 -5.13 11.96
CA ASP A 243 -6.86 -5.05 13.33
C ASP A 243 -7.86 -3.91 13.52
N ARG A 244 -7.56 -2.74 12.96
CA ARG A 244 -8.42 -1.58 13.01
C ARG A 244 -9.77 -1.77 12.31
N ILE A 245 -9.78 -2.36 11.12
CA ILE A 245 -11.01 -2.56 10.36
C ILE A 245 -11.88 -3.62 11.03
N ILE A 246 -11.29 -4.76 11.44
CA ILE A 246 -12.07 -5.82 12.08
C ILE A 246 -12.66 -5.34 13.41
N LEU A 247 -11.90 -4.58 14.21
CA LEU A 247 -12.41 -3.95 15.43
C LEU A 247 -13.53 -2.95 15.12
N ALA A 248 -13.35 -2.09 14.10
CA ALA A 248 -14.38 -1.16 13.67
C ALA A 248 -15.67 -1.88 13.25
N ARG A 249 -15.59 -3.00 12.53
CA ARG A 249 -16.76 -3.81 12.14
C ARG A 249 -17.47 -4.36 13.35
N ALA A 250 -16.74 -4.83 14.36
CA ALA A 250 -17.34 -5.31 15.61
C ALA A 250 -18.05 -4.18 16.37
N LEU A 251 -17.41 -3.03 16.51
CA LEU A 251 -18.03 -1.85 17.15
C LEU A 251 -19.28 -1.38 16.39
N PHE A 252 -19.22 -1.39 15.06
CA PHE A 252 -20.36 -1.08 14.22
C PHE A 252 -21.47 -2.12 14.39
N GLY A 253 -21.18 -3.41 14.32
CA GLY A 253 -22.17 -4.49 14.52
C GLY A 253 -22.89 -4.43 15.86
N GLU A 254 -22.14 -4.17 16.94
CA GLU A 254 -22.67 -4.14 18.31
C GLU A 254 -23.39 -2.83 18.66
N ALA A 255 -22.99 -1.71 18.05
CA ALA A 255 -23.44 -0.38 18.43
C ALA A 255 -23.68 0.54 17.23
N ARG A 256 -24.27 0.03 16.14
CA ARG A 256 -24.64 0.83 14.95
C ARG A 256 -25.69 1.90 15.24
N ASP A 257 -26.65 1.58 16.10
CA ASP A 257 -27.79 2.46 16.40
C ASP A 257 -27.31 3.79 17.01
N THR A 258 -27.74 4.92 16.47
CA THR A 258 -27.30 6.26 16.89
C THR A 258 -27.76 6.69 18.26
N PHE A 259 -28.73 6.00 18.83
CA PHE A 259 -29.10 6.22 20.23
C PHE A 259 -28.08 5.60 21.20
N VAL A 260 -27.16 4.75 20.71
CA VAL A 260 -26.06 4.18 21.50
C VAL A 260 -24.93 5.21 21.62
N PRO A 261 -24.57 5.65 22.86
CA PRO A 261 -23.50 6.61 23.06
C PRO A 261 -22.12 6.04 22.69
N ASP A 262 -21.19 6.91 22.28
CA ASP A 262 -19.81 6.50 21.94
C ASP A 262 -19.09 5.80 23.08
N MET A 263 -19.39 6.15 24.33
CA MET A 263 -18.83 5.47 25.49
C MET A 263 -19.14 3.96 25.51
N VAL A 264 -20.27 3.54 24.93
CA VAL A 264 -20.60 2.12 24.75
C VAL A 264 -19.65 1.46 23.75
N ARG A 265 -19.41 2.08 22.59
CA ARG A 265 -18.44 1.60 21.59
C ARG A 265 -17.04 1.48 22.21
N VAL A 266 -16.62 2.50 22.96
CA VAL A 266 -15.34 2.49 23.67
C VAL A 266 -15.26 1.32 24.65
N ALA A 267 -16.28 1.13 25.49
CA ALA A 267 -16.30 0.05 26.48
C ALA A 267 -16.30 -1.34 25.84
N ILE A 268 -17.11 -1.56 24.79
CA ILE A 268 -17.13 -2.82 24.03
C ILE A 268 -15.76 -3.07 23.37
N GLY A 269 -15.17 -2.07 22.74
CA GLY A 269 -13.85 -2.20 22.11
C GLY A 269 -12.74 -2.52 23.11
N TRP A 270 -12.83 -2.00 24.33
CA TRP A 270 -11.95 -2.38 25.43
C TRP A 270 -12.15 -3.84 25.86
N THR A 271 -13.39 -4.37 25.87
CA THR A 271 -13.58 -5.80 26.15
C THR A 271 -12.90 -6.69 25.12
N ILE A 272 -13.00 -6.35 23.82
CA ILE A 272 -12.30 -7.06 22.74
C ILE A 272 -10.78 -7.01 22.98
N ARG A 273 -10.25 -5.83 23.25
CA ARG A 273 -8.81 -5.64 23.48
C ARG A 273 -8.31 -6.39 24.71
N ASN A 274 -9.10 -6.41 25.78
CA ASN A 274 -8.77 -7.13 27.00
C ASN A 274 -8.75 -8.65 26.75
N ARG A 275 -9.66 -9.18 25.92
CA ARG A 275 -9.61 -10.57 25.44
C ARG A 275 -8.35 -10.86 24.65
N VAL A 276 -7.95 -10.00 23.71
CA VAL A 276 -6.70 -10.17 22.93
C VAL A 276 -5.46 -10.26 23.84
N GLY A 277 -5.47 -9.55 24.98
CA GLY A 277 -4.39 -9.58 25.98
C GLY A 277 -4.46 -10.74 26.98
N ASP A 278 -5.48 -11.59 26.91
CA ASP A 278 -5.75 -12.66 27.88
C ASP A 278 -5.55 -14.04 27.24
N SER A 279 -4.71 -14.87 27.85
CA SER A 279 -4.37 -16.21 27.36
C SER A 279 -5.54 -17.19 27.21
N ARG A 280 -6.71 -16.88 27.79
CA ARG A 280 -7.94 -17.69 27.64
C ARG A 280 -8.59 -17.53 26.26
N TRP A 281 -8.20 -16.49 25.52
CA TRP A 281 -8.79 -16.10 24.25
C TRP A 281 -7.73 -16.13 23.14
N PRO A 282 -8.14 -16.09 21.86
CA PRO A 282 -7.22 -15.87 20.76
C PRO A 282 -6.41 -14.57 20.94
N SER A 283 -5.14 -14.60 20.55
CA SER A 283 -4.23 -13.46 20.75
C SER A 283 -4.27 -12.42 19.64
N THR A 284 -5.34 -12.40 18.82
CA THR A 284 -5.52 -11.45 17.71
C THR A 284 -6.95 -10.91 17.71
N TYR A 285 -7.13 -9.67 17.25
CA TYR A 285 -8.45 -9.06 17.13
C TYR A 285 -9.37 -9.90 16.24
N HIS A 286 -8.87 -10.34 15.08
CA HIS A 286 -9.60 -11.24 14.18
C HIS A 286 -10.05 -12.52 14.89
N GLY A 287 -9.16 -13.19 15.63
CA GLY A 287 -9.50 -14.43 16.33
C GLY A 287 -10.56 -14.24 17.42
N VAL A 288 -10.45 -13.18 18.22
CA VAL A 288 -11.44 -12.86 19.26
C VAL A 288 -12.80 -12.52 18.65
N ILE A 289 -12.83 -11.73 17.58
CA ILE A 289 -14.08 -11.22 16.99
C ILE A 289 -14.81 -12.31 16.21
N THR A 290 -14.08 -13.20 15.53
CA THR A 290 -14.65 -14.25 14.68
C THR A 290 -14.88 -15.57 15.42
N GLU A 291 -14.57 -15.64 16.72
CA GLU A 291 -14.92 -16.81 17.53
C GLU A 291 -16.45 -17.02 17.54
N PRO A 292 -16.93 -18.26 17.36
CA PRO A 292 -18.37 -18.54 17.33
C PRO A 292 -19.10 -17.97 18.55
N SER A 293 -20.20 -17.29 18.28
CA SER A 293 -21.09 -16.73 19.31
C SER A 293 -20.52 -15.61 20.19
N GLN A 294 -19.34 -15.05 19.87
CA GLN A 294 -18.81 -13.88 20.60
C GLN A 294 -19.46 -12.56 20.17
N TYR A 295 -19.63 -12.37 18.86
CA TYR A 295 -20.24 -11.17 18.27
C TYR A 295 -21.24 -11.63 17.21
N SER A 296 -22.54 -11.49 17.50
CA SER A 296 -23.57 -12.19 16.72
C SER A 296 -23.62 -11.74 15.26
N SER A 297 -23.31 -10.47 15.01
CA SER A 297 -23.23 -9.89 13.66
C SER A 297 -22.23 -10.60 12.73
N PHE A 298 -21.27 -11.37 13.26
CA PHE A 298 -20.32 -12.19 12.50
C PHE A 298 -20.78 -13.64 12.28
N ASN A 299 -22.01 -14.00 12.64
CA ASN A 299 -22.61 -15.27 12.27
C ASN A 299 -23.22 -15.17 10.85
N ASN A 300 -23.30 -16.30 10.13
CA ASN A 300 -23.78 -16.31 8.74
C ASN A 300 -25.30 -16.06 8.61
N ASP A 301 -26.05 -16.31 9.68
CA ASP A 301 -27.51 -16.23 9.75
C ASP A 301 -28.03 -14.97 10.46
N ASP A 302 -27.13 -14.10 10.93
CA ASP A 302 -27.48 -12.87 11.64
C ASP A 302 -27.96 -11.78 10.66
N GLN A 303 -29.03 -11.06 11.01
CA GLN A 303 -29.60 -9.99 10.17
C GLN A 303 -28.67 -8.78 10.03
N ASN A 304 -27.74 -8.58 10.97
CA ASN A 304 -26.72 -7.54 10.91
C ASN A 304 -25.48 -7.95 10.10
N ARG A 305 -25.39 -9.20 9.64
CA ARG A 305 -24.25 -9.69 8.85
C ARG A 305 -23.91 -8.83 7.64
N PRO A 306 -24.88 -8.40 6.79
CA PRO A 306 -24.56 -7.55 5.64
C PRO A 306 -23.92 -6.21 6.01
N TYR A 307 -24.21 -5.68 7.21
CA TYR A 307 -23.65 -4.40 7.67
C TYR A 307 -22.22 -4.53 8.17
N VAL A 308 -21.84 -5.66 8.75
CA VAL A 308 -20.43 -5.89 9.10
C VAL A 308 -19.62 -6.38 7.90
N GLU A 309 -20.22 -7.03 6.91
CA GLU A 309 -19.54 -7.36 5.64
C GLU A 309 -19.30 -6.12 4.78
N ASN A 310 -20.30 -5.25 4.66
CA ASN A 310 -20.15 -3.99 3.95
C ASN A 310 -20.83 -2.86 4.76
N PRO A 311 -20.08 -2.17 5.64
CA PRO A 311 -20.59 -1.01 6.39
C PRO A 311 -21.19 0.10 5.53
N LEU A 312 -20.78 0.20 4.25
CA LEU A 312 -21.32 1.15 3.28
C LEU A 312 -22.40 0.55 2.38
N HIS A 313 -22.91 -0.66 2.68
CA HIS A 313 -24.05 -1.27 1.99
C HIS A 313 -25.28 -0.36 2.04
N SER A 314 -25.52 0.27 3.19
CA SER A 314 -26.66 1.16 3.41
C SER A 314 -26.41 2.52 2.78
N SER A 315 -27.43 3.06 2.09
CA SER A 315 -27.38 4.43 1.57
C SER A 315 -27.68 5.49 2.63
N LEU A 316 -28.05 5.09 3.86
CA LEU A 316 -28.37 6.00 4.95
C LEU A 316 -27.09 6.70 5.46
N GLU A 317 -27.12 8.05 5.51
CA GLU A 317 -25.99 8.84 6.02
C GLU A 317 -25.62 8.46 7.45
N ILE A 318 -26.64 8.15 8.24
CA ILE A 318 -26.48 7.80 9.65
C ILE A 318 -25.66 6.52 9.87
N ASP A 319 -25.80 5.53 8.98
CA ASP A 319 -24.98 4.31 9.02
C ASP A 319 -23.52 4.63 8.61
N ARG A 320 -23.33 5.54 7.64
CA ARG A 320 -21.98 5.98 7.22
C ARG A 320 -21.25 6.72 8.32
N GLU A 321 -21.93 7.62 9.03
CA GLU A 321 -21.37 8.34 10.18
C GLU A 321 -21.03 7.37 11.33
N ALA A 322 -21.92 6.44 11.65
CA ALA A 322 -21.67 5.42 12.67
C ALA A 322 -20.48 4.51 12.31
N TRP A 323 -20.31 4.15 11.03
CA TRP A 323 -19.15 3.39 10.55
C TRP A 323 -17.84 4.18 10.73
N LYS A 324 -17.81 5.44 10.29
CA LYS A 324 -16.62 6.31 10.43
C LYS A 324 -16.24 6.48 11.91
N ASN A 325 -17.22 6.71 12.77
CA ASN A 325 -17.00 6.82 14.21
C ASN A 325 -16.48 5.51 14.82
N ALA A 326 -17.06 4.36 14.46
CA ALA A 326 -16.56 3.05 14.89
C ALA A 326 -15.09 2.83 14.48
N TYR A 327 -14.70 3.28 13.28
CA TYR A 327 -13.33 3.24 12.80
C TYR A 327 -12.38 4.15 13.60
N GLU A 328 -12.81 5.37 13.92
CA GLU A 328 -12.05 6.31 14.76
C GLU A 328 -11.85 5.77 16.18
N VAL A 329 -12.90 5.25 16.81
CA VAL A 329 -12.82 4.62 18.13
C VAL A 329 -11.87 3.42 18.11
N ALA A 330 -11.93 2.58 17.06
CA ALA A 330 -11.02 1.44 16.91
C ALA A 330 -9.54 1.89 16.82
N GLU A 331 -9.26 2.94 16.03
CA GLU A 331 -7.93 3.56 15.93
C GLU A 331 -7.44 4.07 17.30
N GLU A 332 -8.30 4.75 18.05
CA GLU A 332 -7.94 5.29 19.37
C GLU A 332 -7.69 4.20 20.41
N ILE A 333 -8.47 3.12 20.39
CA ILE A 333 -8.27 1.96 21.26
C ILE A 333 -6.94 1.27 20.92
N ILE A 334 -6.72 0.88 19.67
CA ILE A 334 -5.51 0.14 19.27
C ILE A 334 -4.24 0.93 19.63
N ASN A 335 -4.26 2.25 19.45
CA ASN A 335 -3.12 3.12 19.72
C ASN A 335 -3.01 3.59 21.18
N ASN A 336 -3.82 3.07 22.13
CA ASN A 336 -3.83 3.50 23.53
C ASN A 336 -4.14 5.01 23.74
N LYS A 337 -4.92 5.64 22.85
CA LYS A 337 -5.27 7.07 22.96
C LYS A 337 -6.39 7.34 23.95
N ILE A 338 -7.36 6.42 24.05
CA ILE A 338 -8.39 6.42 25.11
C ILE A 338 -7.96 5.45 26.21
N LYS A 339 -8.33 5.68 27.49
CA LYS A 339 -8.10 4.75 28.60
C LYS A 339 -9.26 3.76 28.76
N ASP A 340 -8.99 2.56 29.29
CA ASP A 340 -10.02 1.55 29.56
C ASP A 340 -11.00 2.03 30.65
N PRO A 341 -12.28 2.32 30.32
CA PRO A 341 -13.28 2.69 31.32
C PRO A 341 -13.82 1.46 32.07
N THR A 342 -13.65 0.27 31.51
CA THR A 342 -14.24 -0.99 32.00
C THR A 342 -13.42 -1.68 33.08
N GLN A 343 -12.23 -1.15 33.38
CA GLN A 343 -11.30 -1.68 34.39
C GLN A 343 -10.85 -3.12 34.12
N GLY A 344 -10.62 -3.46 32.85
CA GLY A 344 -10.18 -4.79 32.43
C GLY A 344 -11.32 -5.77 32.18
N ALA A 345 -12.53 -5.30 31.90
CA ALA A 345 -13.64 -6.19 31.59
C ALA A 345 -13.37 -6.97 30.30
N ASN A 346 -13.83 -8.22 30.27
CA ASN A 346 -13.72 -9.15 29.15
C ASN A 346 -15.07 -9.81 28.82
N HIS A 347 -16.14 -9.48 29.55
CA HIS A 347 -17.50 -9.88 29.27
C HIS A 347 -18.42 -8.67 29.39
N TYR A 348 -19.50 -8.66 28.62
CA TYR A 348 -20.58 -7.70 28.78
C TYR A 348 -21.91 -8.32 28.36
N TYR A 349 -23.00 -7.74 28.83
CA TYR A 349 -24.34 -8.01 28.31
C TYR A 349 -25.21 -6.75 28.45
N ASP A 350 -26.22 -6.64 27.60
CA ASP A 350 -27.21 -5.56 27.66
C ASP A 350 -28.51 -6.04 28.34
N ASP A 351 -29.25 -5.10 28.94
CA ASP A 351 -30.47 -5.41 29.68
C ASP A 351 -31.68 -5.80 28.81
N SER A 352 -31.52 -5.94 27.49
CA SER A 352 -32.56 -6.54 26.64
C SER A 352 -32.62 -8.07 26.72
N ILE A 353 -31.59 -8.72 27.29
CA ILE A 353 -31.57 -10.16 27.50
C ILE A 353 -31.69 -10.55 28.98
N ASN A 354 -32.02 -11.81 29.24
CA ASN A 354 -31.94 -12.37 30.59
C ASN A 354 -30.48 -12.36 31.08
N VAL A 355 -30.31 -12.10 32.38
CA VAL A 355 -28.99 -12.14 33.03
C VAL A 355 -28.30 -13.47 32.71
N PRO A 356 -27.13 -13.45 32.05
CA PRO A 356 -26.40 -14.67 31.75
C PRO A 356 -25.92 -15.35 33.03
N LYS A 357 -25.84 -16.69 33.02
CA LYS A 357 -25.39 -17.48 34.18
C LYS A 357 -24.02 -17.05 34.75
N TRP A 358 -23.13 -16.58 33.89
CA TRP A 358 -21.81 -16.10 34.30
C TRP A 358 -21.85 -14.75 35.03
N ALA A 359 -22.98 -14.05 35.01
CA ALA A 359 -23.17 -12.73 35.61
C ALA A 359 -24.07 -12.75 36.88
N GLU A 360 -24.80 -13.85 37.15
CA GLU A 360 -25.83 -13.90 38.20
C GLU A 360 -25.31 -13.53 39.60
N ASP A 361 -24.09 -13.94 39.94
CA ASP A 361 -23.46 -13.72 41.25
C ASP A 361 -22.25 -12.76 41.19
N GLU A 362 -22.01 -12.14 40.03
CA GLU A 362 -20.86 -11.27 39.80
C GLU A 362 -21.25 -9.79 39.89
N THR A 363 -20.30 -8.94 40.24
CA THR A 363 -20.53 -7.48 40.25
C THR A 363 -19.89 -6.84 39.02
N PRO A 364 -20.63 -6.05 38.23
CA PRO A 364 -20.05 -5.38 37.08
C PRO A 364 -18.98 -4.38 37.52
N THR A 365 -17.85 -4.35 36.82
CA THR A 365 -16.77 -3.38 37.04
C THR A 365 -17.13 -2.01 36.47
N TYR A 366 -18.04 -1.99 35.49
CA TYR A 366 -18.53 -0.78 34.86
C TYR A 366 -19.94 -1.00 34.29
N SER A 367 -20.75 0.05 34.28
CA SER A 367 -22.10 0.01 33.70
C SER A 367 -22.39 1.33 33.00
N ILE A 368 -23.02 1.25 31.82
CA ILE A 368 -23.45 2.43 31.07
C ILE A 368 -24.96 2.36 30.92
N SER A 369 -25.67 3.41 31.33
CA SER A 369 -27.11 3.55 31.09
C SER A 369 -27.39 4.71 30.15
N TYR A 370 -28.32 4.53 29.22
CA TYR A 370 -28.70 5.52 28.22
C TYR A 370 -30.17 5.39 27.81
N LYS A 371 -30.67 6.35 27.02
CA LYS A 371 -32.01 6.32 26.43
C LYS A 371 -31.93 5.73 25.03
N ASN A 372 -32.62 4.62 24.79
CA ASN A 372 -32.69 4.02 23.46
C ASN A 372 -33.70 4.76 22.55
N LYS A 373 -33.83 4.32 21.30
CA LYS A 373 -34.74 4.90 20.31
C LYS A 373 -36.23 4.95 20.71
N PHE A 374 -36.62 4.21 21.73
CA PHE A 374 -37.98 4.17 22.28
C PHE A 374 -38.13 5.00 23.56
N GLU A 375 -37.14 5.84 23.90
CA GLU A 375 -37.08 6.63 25.14
C GLU A 375 -37.08 5.78 26.43
N LEU A 376 -36.80 4.48 26.29
CA LEU A 376 -36.65 3.56 27.40
C LEU A 376 -35.21 3.61 27.92
N ASN A 377 -35.05 3.42 29.23
CA ASN A 377 -33.72 3.23 29.80
C ASN A 377 -33.19 1.87 29.35
N SER A 378 -31.96 1.86 28.87
CA SER A 378 -31.20 0.65 28.57
C SER A 378 -29.84 0.74 29.27
N SER A 379 -29.33 -0.40 29.70
CA SER A 379 -28.09 -0.52 30.46
C SER A 379 -27.24 -1.65 29.91
N ILE A 380 -25.94 -1.41 29.83
CA ILE A 380 -24.95 -2.42 29.49
C ILE A 380 -24.03 -2.58 30.68
N PHE A 381 -23.80 -3.83 31.08
CA PHE A 381 -23.02 -4.21 32.25
C PHE A 381 -21.74 -4.90 31.78
N PHE A 382 -20.59 -4.47 32.30
CA PHE A 382 -19.27 -4.96 31.93
C PHE A 382 -18.62 -5.68 33.12
N TYR A 383 -18.04 -6.85 32.88
CA TYR A 383 -17.50 -7.73 33.91
C TYR A 383 -16.08 -8.16 33.58
N LYS A 384 -15.25 -8.28 34.62
CA LYS A 384 -13.92 -8.87 34.55
C LYS A 384 -13.95 -10.23 35.24
N LEU A 385 -14.06 -11.28 34.42
CA LEU A 385 -14.12 -12.68 34.85
C LEU A 385 -12.83 -13.41 34.53
#